data_AF-A0AAV3FND0-F1
#
_entry.id   AF-A0AAV3FND0-F1
#
_cell.length_a   1.000
_cell.length_b   1.000
_cell.length_c   1.000
_cell.angle_alpha   90.00
_cell.angle_beta   90.00
_cell.angle_gamma   90.00
#
_symmetry.space_group_name_H-M   'P 1'
#
loop_
_entity.id
_entity.type
_entity.pdbx_description
1 polymer ?
#
loop_
_entity_poly.entity_id
_entity_poly.type
_entity_poly.pdbx_seq_one_letter_code
_entity_poly.pdbx_strand_id
1 'polypeptide(L)'
;MRTWLKRMVAGIVSAGTLMGGGLLMAGTANADEIRMPDIGKTITSLTASAATTYPRELVNGDFEYPSMKSLQHYFTGIDRNRSQWISNGQGGDLAKWSDIPGGLDTTRFGWSSTQTQGAMSEQRANAVELQKATGETTQMGELCASQKGTAIYQDIATTPGTLYRIELDHASRYRIHLDQMQVMVGAPGHEQPVEMTRTSSNKYGDKIGEKSTTIATHSTNPFGNQSSKDDFSHYVGYYTIPAGQSVTRFTFRQVSGVNTTSGNLLDNIVFTQAYKLDYDRNSDEATGQTPNDTATVKPAKTSATGGVKNVADTNASLPGHLVNGDFEYLPDGGWKTVDAPSYMTNAYTSVDPNNGQYMRNAQHSDADLASWADWPGFDQSKFAWKTDQKGGHDQGGLKDRAEAVELQQDSADGNTYAEMVASETGRTIYQNLATIPGTLYKIRLKHASLCKDNVDQ
;
A
#
# COMPACT_ATOMS: atom_id res chain seq x y z
N MET A 1 -2.61 -83.22 -5.34
CA MET A 1 -3.24 -83.21 -6.67
C MET A 1 -2.68 -82.03 -7.48
N ARG A 2 -2.69 -82.18 -8.80
CA ARG A 2 -2.63 -81.17 -9.89
C ARG A 2 -2.84 -79.69 -9.47
N THR A 3 -1.83 -78.80 -9.61
CA THR A 3 -1.50 -77.88 -10.76
C THR A 3 -2.44 -76.67 -10.90
N TRP A 4 -2.04 -75.42 -11.17
CA TRP A 4 -0.76 -74.73 -11.53
C TRP A 4 -0.75 -73.30 -10.89
N LEU A 5 0.29 -72.45 -10.80
CA LEU A 5 1.21 -71.80 -11.78
C LEU A 5 2.19 -70.87 -10.95
N LYS A 6 3.49 -70.54 -11.13
CA LYS A 6 4.65 -70.71 -12.08
C LYS A 6 4.67 -69.78 -13.32
N ARG A 7 5.52 -68.73 -13.47
CA ARG A 7 6.95 -68.45 -13.10
C ARG A 7 7.17 -66.92 -12.93
N MET A 8 8.15 -66.35 -12.20
CA MET A 8 9.65 -66.47 -12.14
C MET A 8 10.41 -65.54 -13.12
N VAL A 9 11.65 -65.14 -12.79
CA VAL A 9 12.27 -63.83 -13.14
C VAL A 9 13.62 -63.96 -13.89
N ALA A 10 14.06 -62.86 -14.53
CA ALA A 10 15.41 -62.50 -15.03
C ALA A 10 15.85 -62.96 -16.45
N GLY A 11 16.62 -62.07 -17.10
CA GLY A 11 17.31 -62.23 -18.40
C GLY A 11 18.00 -60.93 -18.79
N ILE A 12 19.24 -60.97 -19.32
CA ILE A 12 20.13 -59.79 -19.47
C ILE A 12 20.90 -59.84 -20.82
N VAL A 13 21.04 -58.65 -21.46
CA VAL A 13 22.05 -58.20 -22.46
C VAL A 13 22.46 -59.14 -23.62
N SER A 14 22.34 -58.64 -24.86
CA SER A 14 23.39 -58.72 -25.91
C SER A 14 23.06 -57.81 -27.11
N ALA A 15 24.03 -57.58 -28.00
CA ALA A 15 23.98 -56.57 -29.08
C ALA A 15 23.87 -57.19 -30.49
N GLY A 16 23.61 -56.35 -31.50
CA GLY A 16 23.66 -56.72 -32.93
C GLY A 16 23.90 -55.48 -33.81
N THR A 17 24.75 -55.61 -34.84
CA THR A 17 25.24 -54.49 -35.66
C THR A 17 25.09 -54.79 -37.16
N LEU A 18 24.67 -53.80 -37.96
CA LEU A 18 24.81 -53.74 -39.43
C LEU A 18 24.81 -52.23 -39.80
N MET A 19 25.85 -51.60 -40.37
CA MET A 19 26.60 -51.81 -41.62
C MET A 19 25.82 -51.45 -42.91
N GLY A 20 26.29 -50.43 -43.65
CA GLY A 20 25.89 -50.12 -45.04
C GLY A 20 25.79 -48.62 -45.37
N GLY A 21 26.66 -48.08 -46.24
CA GLY A 21 26.78 -46.65 -46.60
C GLY A 21 25.61 -46.01 -47.37
N GLY A 22 25.68 -44.76 -47.86
CA GLY A 22 26.76 -43.76 -47.81
C GLY A 22 27.06 -43.11 -49.18
N LEU A 23 26.90 -41.77 -49.31
CA LEU A 23 27.47 -40.84 -50.32
C LEU A 23 27.16 -39.39 -49.84
N LEU A 24 28.13 -38.49 -49.63
CA LEU A 24 28.70 -37.46 -50.53
C LEU A 24 27.73 -36.40 -51.09
N MET A 25 28.07 -35.10 -51.20
CA MET A 25 29.02 -34.23 -50.46
C MET A 25 28.88 -32.75 -50.91
N ALA A 26 28.97 -31.76 -49.99
CA ALA A 26 29.48 -30.37 -50.17
C ALA A 26 29.10 -29.49 -48.95
N GLY A 27 29.92 -28.58 -48.42
CA GLY A 27 31.37 -28.38 -48.65
C GLY A 27 31.93 -27.07 -48.06
N THR A 28 32.87 -27.17 -47.11
CA THR A 28 33.80 -26.11 -46.61
C THR A 28 33.19 -24.86 -45.93
N ALA A 29 33.88 -24.14 -45.03
CA ALA A 29 35.30 -24.17 -44.65
C ALA A 29 35.53 -24.09 -43.11
N ASN A 30 36.77 -24.35 -42.67
CA ASN A 30 37.19 -24.27 -41.27
C ASN A 30 37.81 -22.90 -40.93
N ALA A 31 37.76 -22.53 -39.64
CA ALA A 31 38.79 -21.73 -38.98
C ALA A 31 38.86 -22.19 -37.51
N ASP A 32 40.06 -22.47 -37.00
CA ASP A 32 40.28 -22.75 -35.58
C ASP A 32 40.35 -21.45 -34.77
N GLU A 33 39.59 -21.34 -33.69
CA GLU A 33 39.96 -20.47 -32.57
C GLU A 33 39.47 -21.02 -31.22
N ILE A 34 40.17 -20.66 -30.14
CA ILE A 34 40.12 -21.34 -28.85
C ILE A 34 38.89 -20.90 -28.04
N ARG A 35 37.88 -21.78 -27.98
CA ARG A 35 36.62 -21.49 -27.28
C ARG A 35 36.73 -21.60 -25.76
N MET A 36 37.01 -20.48 -25.11
CA MET A 36 36.65 -20.28 -23.70
C MET A 36 35.11 -20.17 -23.55
N PRO A 37 34.52 -20.51 -22.39
CA PRO A 37 33.09 -20.80 -22.31
C PRO A 37 32.19 -19.56 -22.38
N ASP A 38 31.16 -19.61 -23.21
CA ASP A 38 30.14 -18.58 -23.33
C ASP A 38 29.41 -18.31 -22.00
N ILE A 39 29.53 -17.08 -21.49
CA ILE A 39 28.57 -16.50 -20.54
C ILE A 39 27.31 -16.14 -21.35
N GLY A 40 26.60 -17.19 -21.77
CA GLY A 40 25.57 -17.14 -22.80
C GLY A 40 24.34 -17.98 -22.45
N LYS A 41 23.98 -18.08 -21.16
CA LYS A 41 22.65 -18.57 -20.78
C LYS A 41 21.62 -17.54 -21.23
N THR A 42 20.99 -17.83 -22.37
CA THR A 42 19.78 -17.17 -22.83
C THR A 42 18.81 -16.99 -21.67
N ILE A 43 18.44 -15.75 -21.34
CA ILE A 43 17.25 -15.50 -20.54
C ILE A 43 16.09 -15.88 -21.44
N THR A 44 15.64 -17.14 -21.35
CA THR A 44 14.39 -17.56 -21.94
C THR A 44 13.31 -16.63 -21.45
N SER A 45 12.61 -15.99 -22.39
CA SER A 45 11.53 -15.04 -22.14
C SER A 45 10.64 -15.52 -21.00
N LEU A 46 10.29 -14.62 -20.07
CA LEU A 46 9.20 -14.83 -19.13
C LEU A 46 8.00 -15.39 -19.89
N THR A 47 7.71 -16.68 -19.72
CA THR A 47 6.52 -17.30 -20.27
C THR A 47 5.34 -16.54 -19.71
N ALA A 48 4.57 -15.89 -20.59
CA ALA A 48 3.42 -15.08 -20.19
C ALA A 48 2.55 -15.92 -19.25
N SER A 49 2.35 -15.42 -18.03
CA SER A 49 1.58 -16.15 -17.01
C SER A 49 0.23 -16.52 -17.60
N ALA A 50 -0.15 -17.80 -17.50
CA ALA A 50 -1.45 -18.26 -17.96
C ALA A 50 -2.54 -17.40 -17.33
N ALA A 51 -3.54 -16.99 -18.13
CA ALA A 51 -4.54 -16.02 -17.70
C ALA A 51 -5.25 -16.49 -16.41
N THR A 52 -4.94 -15.84 -15.30
CA THR A 52 -5.46 -16.19 -13.99
C THR A 52 -6.92 -15.74 -13.86
N THR A 53 -7.81 -16.65 -13.46
CA THR A 53 -9.21 -16.30 -13.12
C THR A 53 -9.34 -15.59 -11.77
N TYR A 54 -8.26 -15.53 -10.99
CA TYR A 54 -8.17 -14.79 -9.74
C TYR A 54 -7.79 -13.31 -9.99
N PRO A 55 -8.34 -12.35 -9.23
CA PRO A 55 -7.93 -10.94 -9.28
C PRO A 55 -6.49 -10.79 -8.77
N ARG A 56 -5.85 -9.64 -9.07
CA ARG A 56 -4.45 -9.34 -8.69
C ARG A 56 -4.32 -8.50 -7.41
N GLU A 57 -5.44 -8.08 -6.85
CA GLU A 57 -5.60 -7.23 -5.67
C GLU A 57 -6.87 -7.67 -4.92
N LEU A 58 -7.01 -7.30 -3.65
CA LEU A 58 -8.22 -7.60 -2.87
C LEU A 58 -9.41 -6.83 -3.43
N VAL A 59 -10.50 -7.54 -3.72
CA VAL A 59 -11.77 -6.95 -4.16
C VAL A 59 -12.61 -6.61 -2.94
N ASN A 60 -13.14 -5.38 -2.85
CA ASN A 60 -14.08 -4.94 -1.80
C ASN A 60 -13.49 -4.98 -0.38
N GLY A 61 -12.26 -4.48 -0.22
CA GLY A 61 -11.57 -4.37 1.07
C GLY A 61 -12.16 -3.33 2.04
N ASP A 62 -12.90 -2.38 1.48
CA ASP A 62 -13.77 -1.38 2.13
C ASP A 62 -15.17 -1.92 2.50
N PHE A 63 -15.48 -3.15 2.08
CA PHE A 63 -16.77 -3.84 2.27
C PHE A 63 -18.02 -3.13 1.69
N GLU A 64 -17.91 -1.96 1.05
CA GLU A 64 -19.05 -1.11 0.63
C GLU A 64 -20.00 -1.74 -0.41
N TYR A 65 -19.57 -2.80 -1.11
CA TYR A 65 -20.45 -3.61 -1.96
C TYR A 65 -20.83 -4.94 -1.28
N PRO A 66 -22.09 -5.39 -1.40
CA PRO A 66 -23.28 -4.62 -1.77
C PRO A 66 -23.67 -3.64 -0.65
N SER A 67 -24.09 -2.43 -1.02
CA SER A 67 -24.33 -1.37 -0.02
C SER A 67 -25.62 -1.61 0.77
N MET A 68 -25.48 -1.72 2.10
CA MET A 68 -26.57 -1.85 3.07
C MET A 68 -27.45 -0.60 3.20
N LYS A 69 -27.17 0.48 2.45
CA LYS A 69 -28.13 1.58 2.24
C LYS A 69 -29.35 1.11 1.45
N SER A 70 -29.12 0.35 0.37
CA SER A 70 -30.21 -0.20 -0.47
C SER A 70 -30.97 -1.34 0.21
N LEU A 71 -30.31 -2.07 1.12
CA LEU A 71 -30.90 -3.18 1.88
C LEU A 71 -31.66 -2.72 3.14
N GLN A 72 -31.43 -1.50 3.65
CA GLN A 72 -32.07 -0.92 4.85
C GLN A 72 -31.74 -1.56 6.22
N HIS A 73 -30.62 -2.30 6.36
CA HIS A 73 -30.23 -2.95 7.63
C HIS A 73 -28.88 -2.52 8.18
N TYR A 74 -28.65 -2.83 9.46
CA TYR A 74 -27.39 -2.58 10.20
C TYR A 74 -26.51 -3.84 10.34
N PHE A 75 -27.07 -5.01 10.03
CA PHE A 75 -26.38 -6.30 9.91
C PHE A 75 -26.88 -6.98 8.63
N THR A 76 -25.97 -7.52 7.83
CA THR A 76 -26.29 -8.33 6.65
C THR A 76 -25.32 -9.50 6.50
N GLY A 77 -25.84 -10.71 6.35
CA GLY A 77 -25.06 -11.86 5.86
C GLY A 77 -25.15 -11.96 4.34
N ILE A 78 -24.04 -12.18 3.65
CA ILE A 78 -23.95 -12.35 2.18
C ILE A 78 -23.45 -13.75 1.84
N ASP A 79 -24.24 -14.50 1.05
CA ASP A 79 -23.88 -15.79 0.47
C ASP A 79 -23.47 -15.58 -0.99
N ARG A 80 -22.15 -15.42 -1.20
CA ARG A 80 -21.54 -15.21 -2.52
C ARG A 80 -21.87 -16.30 -3.52
N ASN A 81 -22.03 -17.54 -3.05
CA ASN A 81 -22.21 -18.71 -3.92
C ASN A 81 -23.66 -18.89 -4.39
N ARG A 82 -24.63 -18.32 -3.67
CA ARG A 82 -26.06 -18.34 -4.07
C ARG A 82 -26.58 -16.99 -4.55
N SER A 83 -25.77 -15.92 -4.49
CA SER A 83 -26.23 -14.55 -4.73
C SER A 83 -27.40 -14.14 -3.81
N GLN A 84 -27.34 -14.59 -2.55
CA GLN A 84 -28.37 -14.35 -1.54
C GLN A 84 -27.84 -13.52 -0.37
N TRP A 85 -28.75 -12.84 0.30
CA TRP A 85 -28.48 -12.05 1.51
C TRP A 85 -29.51 -12.35 2.60
N ILE A 86 -29.18 -12.03 3.85
CA ILE A 86 -30.07 -12.11 5.01
C ILE A 86 -29.82 -10.93 5.94
N SER A 87 -30.83 -10.53 6.70
CA SER A 87 -30.74 -9.53 7.75
C SER A 87 -31.69 -9.84 8.89
N ASN A 88 -31.46 -9.20 10.04
CA ASN A 88 -32.45 -9.09 11.12
C ASN A 88 -33.24 -7.78 10.95
N GLY A 89 -34.36 -7.86 10.21
CA GLY A 89 -35.36 -6.78 10.17
C GLY A 89 -36.20 -6.74 11.45
N GLN A 90 -36.67 -5.55 11.84
CA GLN A 90 -37.68 -5.45 12.89
C GLN A 90 -39.08 -5.74 12.31
N GLY A 91 -39.64 -6.89 12.67
CA GLY A 91 -41.08 -7.17 12.58
C GLY A 91 -41.49 -8.29 11.62
N GLY A 92 -42.51 -9.04 12.02
CA GLY A 92 -43.19 -10.04 11.18
C GLY A 92 -42.40 -11.32 10.98
N ASP A 93 -41.51 -11.31 9.99
CA ASP A 93 -40.80 -12.50 9.52
C ASP A 93 -39.39 -12.61 10.12
N LEU A 94 -39.06 -13.80 10.63
CA LEU A 94 -37.72 -14.13 11.11
C LEU A 94 -36.71 -14.19 9.96
N ALA A 95 -35.43 -14.01 10.31
CA ALA A 95 -34.30 -13.86 9.38
C ALA A 95 -34.36 -14.87 8.21
N LYS A 96 -34.64 -14.36 7.00
CA LYS A 96 -34.86 -15.19 5.81
C LYS A 96 -33.92 -14.79 4.68
N TRP A 97 -33.11 -15.76 4.27
CA TRP A 97 -32.25 -15.64 3.09
C TRP A 97 -33.09 -15.39 1.84
N SER A 98 -32.77 -14.31 1.15
CA SER A 98 -33.48 -13.80 -0.02
C SER A 98 -32.49 -13.47 -1.13
N ASP A 99 -32.94 -13.46 -2.39
CA ASP A 99 -32.06 -13.16 -3.52
C ASP A 99 -31.64 -11.68 -3.52
N ILE A 100 -30.38 -11.40 -3.88
CA ILE A 100 -29.86 -10.04 -4.00
C ILE A 100 -30.48 -9.40 -5.26
N PRO A 101 -31.17 -8.24 -5.17
CA PRO A 101 -31.81 -7.62 -6.33
C PRO A 101 -30.82 -7.31 -7.45
N GLY A 102 -31.07 -7.84 -8.65
CA GLY A 102 -30.16 -7.74 -9.80
C GLY A 102 -28.99 -8.75 -9.81
N GLY A 103 -28.83 -9.53 -8.75
CA GLY A 103 -27.72 -10.46 -8.55
C GLY A 103 -26.49 -9.82 -7.91
N LEU A 104 -25.65 -10.64 -7.30
CA LEU A 104 -24.36 -10.25 -6.74
C LEU A 104 -23.29 -10.27 -7.84
N ASP A 105 -22.68 -9.10 -8.07
CA ASP A 105 -21.48 -9.00 -8.89
C ASP A 105 -20.28 -9.60 -8.14
N THR A 106 -19.95 -10.85 -8.48
CA THR A 106 -18.83 -11.59 -7.88
C THR A 106 -17.45 -11.07 -8.29
N THR A 107 -17.37 -10.11 -9.22
CA THR A 107 -16.15 -9.32 -9.54
C THR A 107 -16.01 -8.10 -8.63
N ARG A 108 -17.10 -7.68 -7.98
CA ARG A 108 -17.15 -6.64 -6.94
C ARG A 108 -17.33 -7.18 -5.52
N PHE A 109 -17.49 -8.49 -5.34
CA PHE A 109 -17.51 -9.14 -4.03
C PHE A 109 -16.56 -10.34 -4.04
N GLY A 110 -15.32 -10.15 -3.58
CA GLY A 110 -14.31 -11.21 -3.57
C GLY A 110 -14.44 -12.18 -2.40
N TRP A 111 -15.00 -11.73 -1.27
CA TRP A 111 -14.98 -12.46 0.00
C TRP A 111 -15.74 -13.78 -0.03
N SER A 112 -15.08 -14.83 0.46
CA SER A 112 -15.67 -16.11 0.84
C SER A 112 -15.42 -16.37 2.32
N SER A 113 -16.14 -17.31 2.94
CA SER A 113 -16.01 -17.62 4.37
C SER A 113 -15.80 -19.12 4.60
N THR A 114 -15.06 -19.46 5.66
CA THR A 114 -14.88 -20.85 6.13
C THR A 114 -15.96 -21.29 7.12
N GLN A 115 -16.91 -20.40 7.45
CA GLN A 115 -18.07 -20.73 8.27
C GLN A 115 -18.88 -21.89 7.65
N THR A 116 -19.37 -22.77 8.51
CA THR A 116 -20.27 -23.88 8.18
C THR A 116 -21.69 -23.59 8.64
N GLN A 117 -22.69 -24.38 8.23
CA GLN A 117 -24.07 -24.18 8.67
C GLN A 117 -24.19 -24.31 10.19
N GLY A 118 -24.60 -23.23 10.85
CA GLY A 118 -24.87 -23.17 12.28
C GLY A 118 -26.33 -23.50 12.62
N ALA A 119 -26.67 -23.34 13.89
CA ALA A 119 -28.01 -23.64 14.42
C ALA A 119 -29.04 -22.55 14.10
N MET A 120 -28.60 -21.31 13.85
CA MET A 120 -29.46 -20.19 13.51
C MET A 120 -29.64 -20.04 11.99
N SER A 121 -30.76 -19.44 11.58
CA SER A 121 -31.15 -19.12 10.20
C SER A 121 -30.06 -18.38 9.41
N GLU A 122 -29.43 -17.42 10.05
CA GLU A 122 -28.41 -16.50 9.52
C GLU A 122 -27.01 -17.13 9.44
N GLN A 123 -26.73 -18.18 10.22
CA GLN A 123 -25.43 -18.83 10.26
C GLN A 123 -25.26 -19.81 9.09
N ARG A 124 -25.10 -19.30 7.86
CA ARG A 124 -25.01 -20.14 6.65
C ARG A 124 -23.56 -20.46 6.26
N ALA A 125 -23.34 -21.67 5.73
CA ALA A 125 -22.06 -22.05 5.17
C ALA A 125 -21.59 -21.14 4.02
N ASN A 126 -20.35 -20.65 4.10
CA ASN A 126 -19.71 -19.64 3.23
C ASN A 126 -20.27 -18.20 3.34
N ALA A 127 -21.13 -17.88 4.31
CA ALA A 127 -21.63 -16.51 4.50
C ALA A 127 -20.55 -15.56 5.02
N VAL A 128 -20.56 -14.32 4.52
CA VAL A 128 -19.74 -13.21 5.00
C VAL A 128 -20.66 -12.21 5.70
N GLU A 129 -20.35 -11.83 6.93
CA GLU A 129 -21.16 -10.90 7.72
C GLU A 129 -20.64 -9.47 7.59
N LEU A 130 -21.56 -8.53 7.39
CA LEU A 130 -21.31 -7.10 7.24
C LEU A 130 -22.10 -6.32 8.30
N GLN A 131 -21.47 -5.30 8.88
CA GLN A 131 -22.05 -4.41 9.90
C GLN A 131 -22.03 -2.95 9.42
N LYS A 132 -22.97 -2.15 9.91
CA LYS A 132 -23.08 -0.70 9.65
C LYS A 132 -23.68 -0.02 10.86
N ALA A 133 -23.02 0.99 11.40
CA ALA A 133 -23.50 1.63 12.61
C ALA A 133 -24.71 2.55 12.42
N THR A 134 -25.39 2.82 13.53
CA THR A 134 -26.60 3.64 13.55
C THR A 134 -26.26 5.09 13.22
N GLY A 135 -26.69 5.55 12.04
CA GLY A 135 -26.35 6.88 11.52
C GLY A 135 -25.14 6.90 10.59
N GLU A 136 -24.36 5.81 10.53
CA GLU A 136 -23.21 5.74 9.62
C GLU A 136 -23.63 5.58 8.16
N THR A 137 -22.82 6.17 7.30
CA THR A 137 -23.01 6.11 5.85
C THR A 137 -22.21 4.99 5.18
N THR A 138 -21.31 4.35 5.92
CA THR A 138 -20.35 3.35 5.45
C THR A 138 -20.45 2.07 6.28
N GLN A 139 -19.94 0.97 5.76
CA GLN A 139 -20.00 -0.37 6.36
C GLN A 139 -18.61 -0.95 6.62
N MET A 140 -18.59 -2.12 7.24
CA MET A 140 -17.40 -2.87 7.64
C MET A 140 -17.72 -4.38 7.65
N GLY A 141 -16.70 -5.23 7.53
CA GLY A 141 -16.86 -6.67 7.72
C GLY A 141 -16.93 -7.03 9.20
N GLU A 142 -17.54 -8.17 9.51
CA GLU A 142 -17.41 -8.83 10.81
C GLU A 142 -16.95 -10.30 10.63
N LEU A 143 -15.98 -10.72 11.43
CA LEU A 143 -15.61 -12.13 11.53
C LEU A 143 -16.64 -12.86 12.40
N CYS A 144 -17.57 -13.57 11.74
CA CYS A 144 -18.66 -14.29 12.39
C CYS A 144 -18.18 -15.12 13.59
N ALA A 145 -18.57 -14.70 14.78
CA ALA A 145 -18.11 -15.29 16.04
C ALA A 145 -18.88 -16.56 16.44
N SER A 146 -19.83 -17.03 15.62
CA SER A 146 -20.62 -18.24 15.90
C SER A 146 -19.82 -19.54 15.96
N GLN A 147 -18.65 -19.58 15.31
CA GLN A 147 -17.80 -20.75 15.19
C GLN A 147 -16.34 -20.35 15.41
N LYS A 148 -15.73 -20.79 16.52
CA LYS A 148 -14.36 -20.38 16.85
C LYS A 148 -13.36 -20.83 15.79
N GLY A 149 -12.53 -19.90 15.32
CA GLY A 149 -11.46 -20.20 14.36
C GLY A 149 -11.88 -20.17 12.88
N THR A 150 -13.11 -19.76 12.56
CA THR A 150 -13.52 -19.43 11.18
C THR A 150 -12.87 -18.12 10.71
N ALA A 151 -12.99 -17.86 9.42
CA ALA A 151 -12.32 -16.77 8.73
C ALA A 151 -13.05 -16.38 7.44
N ILE A 152 -12.93 -15.10 7.05
CA ILE A 152 -13.20 -14.65 5.69
C ILE A 152 -11.90 -14.64 4.87
N TYR A 153 -11.99 -14.84 3.56
CA TYR A 153 -10.80 -14.94 2.71
C TYR A 153 -11.02 -14.56 1.24
N GLN A 154 -9.92 -14.30 0.53
CA GLN A 154 -9.84 -14.21 -0.94
C GLN A 154 -8.60 -14.93 -1.46
N ASP A 155 -8.71 -15.55 -2.64
CA ASP A 155 -7.60 -16.13 -3.40
C ASP A 155 -7.14 -15.15 -4.50
N ILE A 156 -5.88 -14.71 -4.44
CA ILE A 156 -5.34 -13.60 -5.25
C ILE A 156 -4.16 -14.09 -6.11
N ALA A 157 -4.19 -13.74 -7.40
CA ALA A 157 -3.08 -13.94 -8.33
C ALA A 157 -1.89 -13.06 -7.91
N THR A 158 -0.77 -13.70 -7.61
CA THR A 158 0.38 -13.09 -6.92
C THR A 158 1.69 -13.39 -7.64
N THR A 159 2.67 -12.48 -7.51
CA THR A 159 4.00 -12.67 -8.13
C THR A 159 4.92 -13.43 -7.17
N PRO A 160 5.45 -14.62 -7.55
CA PRO A 160 6.36 -15.37 -6.69
C PRO A 160 7.65 -14.58 -6.38
N GLY A 161 8.10 -14.62 -5.13
CA GLY A 161 9.29 -13.90 -4.65
C GLY A 161 9.06 -12.42 -4.31
N THR A 162 7.93 -11.83 -4.67
CA THR A 162 7.61 -10.42 -4.39
C THR A 162 7.20 -10.24 -2.92
N LEU A 163 7.67 -9.16 -2.29
CA LEU A 163 7.15 -8.71 -0.99
C LEU A 163 5.81 -7.98 -1.23
N TYR A 164 4.86 -8.15 -0.32
CA TYR A 164 3.62 -7.38 -0.30
C TYR A 164 3.39 -6.78 1.08
N ARG A 165 2.73 -5.62 1.11
CA ARG A 165 2.21 -4.96 2.31
C ARG A 165 0.75 -5.33 2.47
N ILE A 166 0.36 -5.62 3.71
CA ILE A 166 -1.01 -5.89 4.12
C ILE A 166 -1.42 -4.77 5.07
N GLU A 167 -2.59 -4.20 4.85
CA GLU A 167 -3.21 -3.17 5.66
C GLU A 167 -4.62 -3.60 6.02
N LEU A 168 -5.05 -3.26 7.23
CA LEU A 168 -6.46 -3.27 7.63
C LEU A 168 -6.66 -2.38 8.85
N ASP A 169 -7.88 -1.90 9.00
CA ASP A 169 -8.39 -1.38 10.26
C ASP A 169 -9.07 -2.52 11.04
N HIS A 170 -8.91 -2.54 12.37
CA HIS A 170 -9.55 -3.51 13.25
C HIS A 170 -10.11 -2.89 14.55
N ALA A 171 -11.29 -3.32 14.96
CA ALA A 171 -11.97 -2.97 16.22
C ALA A 171 -12.64 -4.20 16.88
N SER A 172 -12.70 -4.23 18.22
CA SER A 172 -13.63 -5.14 18.94
C SER A 172 -15.08 -4.69 18.75
N ARG A 173 -16.06 -5.58 18.96
CA ARG A 173 -17.47 -5.23 18.78
C ARG A 173 -18.01 -4.30 19.87
N TYR A 174 -17.52 -4.50 21.09
CA TYR A 174 -17.98 -3.83 22.31
C TYR A 174 -16.84 -3.72 23.32
N ARG A 175 -16.77 -2.63 24.08
CA ARG A 175 -15.75 -2.40 25.13
C ARG A 175 -15.69 -3.43 26.26
N ILE A 176 -16.68 -4.31 26.38
CA ILE A 176 -16.81 -5.25 27.50
C ILE A 176 -15.90 -6.48 27.36
N HIS A 177 -15.25 -6.65 26.22
CA HIS A 177 -14.42 -7.79 25.87
C HIS A 177 -13.36 -7.36 24.85
N LEU A 178 -12.23 -8.06 24.83
CA LEU A 178 -11.19 -7.85 23.83
C LEU A 178 -11.29 -8.95 22.76
N ASP A 179 -11.87 -8.59 21.61
CA ASP A 179 -11.90 -9.46 20.44
C ASP A 179 -10.48 -9.57 19.85
N GLN A 180 -10.20 -10.73 19.27
CA GLN A 180 -8.87 -11.07 18.75
C GLN A 180 -8.97 -11.85 17.45
N MET A 181 -8.09 -11.54 16.51
CA MET A 181 -8.02 -12.19 15.20
C MET A 181 -6.59 -12.30 14.67
N GLN A 182 -6.42 -13.08 13.61
CA GLN A 182 -5.14 -13.29 12.92
C GLN A 182 -5.27 -12.92 11.45
N VAL A 183 -4.26 -12.24 10.92
CA VAL A 183 -4.05 -12.10 9.48
C VAL A 183 -3.21 -13.30 9.04
N MET A 184 -3.77 -14.15 8.19
CA MET A 184 -3.20 -15.43 7.77
C MET A 184 -2.95 -15.41 6.27
N VAL A 185 -1.72 -15.70 5.82
CA VAL A 185 -1.33 -15.62 4.40
C VAL A 185 -0.48 -16.83 3.97
N GLY A 186 -0.74 -17.36 2.79
CA GLY A 186 0.04 -18.45 2.18
C GLY A 186 -0.61 -19.06 0.96
N ALA A 187 -0.09 -20.19 0.48
CA ALA A 187 -0.79 -21.00 -0.51
C ALA A 187 -2.17 -21.44 0.04
N PRO A 188 -3.24 -21.48 -0.78
CA PRO A 188 -4.57 -21.84 -0.33
C PRO A 188 -4.62 -23.19 0.43
N GLY A 189 -5.07 -23.16 1.69
CA GLY A 189 -5.10 -24.30 2.62
C GLY A 189 -3.84 -24.46 3.50
N HIS A 190 -2.84 -23.59 3.37
CA HIS A 190 -1.55 -23.66 4.06
C HIS A 190 -1.11 -22.32 4.68
N GLU A 191 -2.06 -21.41 4.94
CA GLU A 191 -1.82 -20.04 5.39
C GLU A 191 -1.13 -19.99 6.77
N GLN A 192 -0.20 -19.05 6.94
CA GLN A 192 0.54 -18.82 8.19
C GLN A 192 0.23 -17.41 8.74
N PRO A 193 0.24 -17.23 10.08
CA PRO A 193 -0.02 -15.92 10.67
C PRO A 193 1.09 -14.92 10.36
N VAL A 194 0.71 -13.72 9.95
CA VAL A 194 1.61 -12.60 9.63
C VAL A 194 1.79 -11.73 10.88
N GLU A 195 3.02 -11.27 11.13
CA GLU A 195 3.26 -10.23 12.14
C GLU A 195 2.70 -8.89 11.65
N MET A 196 1.71 -8.38 12.36
CA MET A 196 1.08 -7.09 12.12
C MET A 196 1.60 -6.07 13.14
N THR A 197 1.89 -4.85 12.71
CA THR A 197 2.29 -3.72 13.55
C THR A 197 1.14 -2.71 13.62
N ARG A 198 0.70 -2.32 14.82
CA ARG A 198 -0.30 -1.25 14.97
C ARG A 198 0.33 0.11 14.64
N THR A 199 -0.22 0.86 13.68
CA THR A 199 0.36 2.13 13.20
C THR A 199 -0.52 3.36 13.48
N SER A 200 -1.80 3.19 13.76
CA SER A 200 -2.66 4.24 14.36
C SER A 200 -3.37 3.69 15.60
N SER A 201 -4.03 4.55 16.38
CA SER A 201 -4.78 4.14 17.57
C SER A 201 -6.03 5.00 17.71
N ASN A 202 -7.14 4.37 18.09
CA ASN A 202 -8.38 5.02 18.53
C ASN A 202 -8.23 5.78 19.88
N LYS A 203 -7.01 5.76 20.46
CA LYS A 203 -6.62 6.40 21.73
C LYS A 203 -7.22 5.72 22.98
N TYR A 204 -7.89 4.58 22.83
CA TYR A 204 -8.53 3.84 23.92
C TYR A 204 -7.61 2.77 24.55
N GLY A 205 -6.45 3.22 25.06
CA GLY A 205 -5.48 2.39 25.79
C GLY A 205 -4.48 1.62 24.92
N ASP A 206 -4.79 1.39 23.65
CA ASP A 206 -3.93 0.68 22.69
C ASP A 206 -2.79 1.54 22.14
N LYS A 207 -1.57 0.99 22.11
CA LYS A 207 -0.35 1.74 21.70
C LYS A 207 0.02 1.50 20.24
N ILE A 208 0.53 2.55 19.61
CA ILE A 208 1.19 2.49 18.30
C ILE A 208 2.56 1.81 18.45
N GLY A 209 2.98 1.04 17.44
CA GLY A 209 4.23 0.30 17.40
C GLY A 209 4.17 -1.11 17.98
N GLU A 210 3.06 -1.50 18.63
CA GLU A 210 2.87 -2.87 19.12
C GLU A 210 2.76 -3.88 17.96
N LYS A 211 3.47 -5.01 18.10
CA LYS A 211 3.60 -6.06 17.09
C LYS A 211 2.99 -7.37 17.59
N SER A 212 2.20 -8.04 16.75
CA SER A 212 1.62 -9.34 17.08
C SER A 212 1.19 -10.11 15.83
N THR A 213 1.25 -11.45 15.91
CA THR A 213 0.59 -12.37 14.97
C THR A 213 -0.92 -12.52 15.23
N THR A 214 -1.38 -12.08 16.40
CA THR A 214 -2.79 -12.09 16.82
C THR A 214 -3.14 -10.66 17.28
N ILE A 215 -3.81 -9.91 16.43
CA ILE A 215 -4.17 -8.51 16.69
C ILE A 215 -5.45 -8.41 17.52
N ALA A 216 -5.55 -7.30 18.25
CA ALA A 216 -6.65 -6.99 19.14
C ALA A 216 -6.74 -5.47 19.30
N THR A 217 -7.95 -4.90 19.27
CA THR A 217 -8.17 -3.46 19.47
C THR A 217 -9.31 -3.26 20.45
N HIS A 218 -9.08 -2.55 21.55
CA HIS A 218 -10.08 -2.21 22.54
C HIS A 218 -11.09 -1.24 21.93
N SER A 219 -12.37 -1.62 22.01
CA SER A 219 -13.48 -0.79 21.57
C SER A 219 -13.91 0.17 22.69
N THR A 220 -14.38 1.37 22.34
CA THR A 220 -15.09 2.32 23.21
C THR A 220 -16.59 1.99 23.33
N ASN A 221 -17.14 1.33 22.31
CA ASN A 221 -18.56 1.14 22.06
C ASN A 221 -19.28 0.39 23.20
N PRO A 222 -20.39 0.91 23.76
CA PRO A 222 -21.21 0.17 24.72
C PRO A 222 -21.86 -1.08 24.10
N PHE A 223 -22.05 -2.10 24.93
CA PHE A 223 -22.84 -3.28 24.57
C PHE A 223 -24.24 -2.88 24.07
N GLY A 224 -24.66 -3.45 22.95
CA GLY A 224 -25.96 -3.18 22.31
C GLY A 224 -25.97 -2.04 21.27
N ASN A 225 -24.90 -1.26 21.14
CA ASN A 225 -24.75 -0.27 20.05
C ASN A 225 -23.78 -0.76 18.95
N GLN A 226 -23.74 -0.09 17.81
CA GLN A 226 -22.79 -0.38 16.74
C GLN A 226 -21.53 0.51 16.87
N SER A 227 -20.32 -0.03 16.63
CA SER A 227 -19.07 0.75 16.66
C SER A 227 -18.98 1.69 15.45
N SER A 228 -18.61 2.96 15.64
CA SER A 228 -18.34 3.92 14.56
C SER A 228 -16.95 3.69 13.95
N LYS A 229 -16.64 4.37 12.83
CA LYS A 229 -15.29 4.28 12.22
C LYS A 229 -14.18 4.89 13.10
N ASP A 230 -14.51 5.73 14.08
CA ASP A 230 -13.55 6.25 15.08
C ASP A 230 -13.02 5.17 16.03
N ASP A 231 -13.71 4.03 16.15
CA ASP A 231 -13.40 2.96 17.11
C ASP A 231 -12.23 2.06 16.67
N PHE A 232 -11.73 2.25 15.45
CA PHE A 232 -10.75 1.38 14.79
C PHE A 232 -9.30 1.80 15.02
N SER A 233 -8.38 0.84 14.87
CA SER A 233 -6.94 1.10 14.80
C SER A 233 -6.34 0.41 13.58
N HIS A 234 -5.42 1.09 12.90
CA HIS A 234 -4.79 0.63 11.67
C HIS A 234 -3.59 -0.29 11.94
N TYR A 235 -3.49 -1.37 11.16
CA TYR A 235 -2.41 -2.35 11.25
C TYR A 235 -1.71 -2.54 9.91
N VAL A 236 -0.38 -2.62 9.95
CA VAL A 236 0.48 -2.88 8.79
C VAL A 236 1.29 -4.14 9.01
N GLY A 237 1.16 -5.09 8.08
CA GLY A 237 1.97 -6.31 8.00
C GLY A 237 2.70 -6.41 6.68
N TYR A 238 3.63 -7.36 6.60
CA TYR A 238 4.41 -7.63 5.39
C TYR A 238 4.57 -9.14 5.19
N TYR A 239 4.44 -9.61 3.95
CA TYR A 239 4.57 -11.02 3.60
C TYR A 239 5.29 -11.17 2.25
N THR A 240 6.28 -12.07 2.17
CA THR A 240 6.97 -12.39 0.91
C THR A 240 6.36 -13.63 0.30
N ILE A 241 5.88 -13.54 -0.94
CA ILE A 241 5.30 -14.68 -1.66
C ILE A 241 6.41 -15.74 -1.89
N PRO A 242 6.24 -17.00 -1.48
CA PRO A 242 7.21 -18.06 -1.76
C PRO A 242 7.49 -18.26 -3.25
N ALA A 243 8.70 -18.72 -3.57
CA ALA A 243 9.05 -19.09 -4.94
C ALA A 243 8.12 -20.20 -5.46
N GLY A 244 7.59 -20.03 -6.68
CA GLY A 244 6.60 -20.93 -7.29
C GLY A 244 5.14 -20.70 -6.89
N GLN A 245 4.85 -19.86 -5.87
CA GLN A 245 3.47 -19.58 -5.45
C GLN A 245 2.86 -18.44 -6.27
N SER A 246 2.08 -18.78 -7.32
CA SER A 246 1.41 -17.81 -8.20
C SER A 246 -0.01 -17.43 -7.76
N VAL A 247 -0.57 -18.12 -6.77
CA VAL A 247 -1.85 -17.83 -6.12
C VAL A 247 -1.65 -17.89 -4.61
N THR A 248 -2.14 -16.89 -3.90
CA THR A 248 -1.98 -16.75 -2.45
C THR A 248 -3.34 -16.42 -1.85
N ARG A 249 -3.69 -17.09 -0.75
CA ARG A 249 -4.89 -16.78 0.02
C ARG A 249 -4.58 -15.75 1.10
N PHE A 250 -5.49 -14.80 1.26
CA PHE A 250 -5.53 -13.81 2.32
C PHE A 250 -6.73 -14.13 3.20
N THR A 251 -6.48 -14.48 4.46
CA THR A 251 -7.47 -15.06 5.38
C THR A 251 -7.46 -14.26 6.68
N PHE A 252 -8.62 -13.74 7.09
CA PHE A 252 -8.78 -12.97 8.32
C PHE A 252 -9.56 -13.83 9.31
N ARG A 253 -8.87 -14.35 10.33
CA ARG A 253 -9.33 -15.47 11.16
C ARG A 253 -9.68 -15.06 12.57
N GLN A 254 -10.87 -15.45 13.03
CA GLN A 254 -11.36 -15.25 14.39
C GLN A 254 -10.55 -16.09 15.40
N VAL A 255 -10.19 -15.51 16.55
CA VAL A 255 -9.54 -16.21 17.68
C VAL A 255 -10.31 -16.03 18.99
N SER A 256 -10.73 -14.79 19.25
CA SER A 256 -11.59 -14.38 20.36
C SER A 256 -12.80 -13.62 19.81
N GLY A 257 -13.94 -13.78 20.48
CA GLY A 257 -15.22 -13.19 20.12
C GLY A 257 -16.05 -13.01 21.38
N VAL A 258 -16.64 -11.83 21.59
CA VAL A 258 -17.42 -11.47 22.78
C VAL A 258 -18.65 -12.36 23.00
N ASN A 259 -19.28 -12.87 21.93
CA ASN A 259 -20.33 -13.89 22.00
C ASN A 259 -20.45 -14.65 20.66
N THR A 260 -21.41 -15.58 20.52
CA THR A 260 -21.61 -16.41 19.32
C THR A 260 -22.26 -15.67 18.12
N THR A 261 -22.39 -14.35 18.19
CA THR A 261 -23.06 -13.48 17.20
C THR A 261 -22.37 -12.10 17.10
N SER A 262 -21.17 -11.95 17.66
CA SER A 262 -20.46 -10.66 17.76
C SER A 262 -18.96 -10.88 18.04
N GLY A 263 -18.08 -10.16 17.35
CA GLY A 263 -16.64 -10.25 17.52
C GLY A 263 -15.82 -9.19 16.77
N ASN A 264 -14.97 -9.62 15.84
CA ASN A 264 -13.93 -8.76 15.26
C ASN A 264 -14.49 -7.98 14.07
N LEU A 265 -14.51 -6.65 14.16
CA LEU A 265 -14.81 -5.76 13.04
C LEU A 265 -13.53 -5.47 12.26
N LEU A 266 -13.64 -5.43 10.93
CA LEU A 266 -12.54 -5.07 10.04
C LEU A 266 -12.99 -4.26 8.83
N ASP A 267 -12.11 -3.35 8.40
CA ASP A 267 -12.36 -2.38 7.33
C ASP A 267 -11.06 -2.00 6.62
N ASN A 268 -11.16 -1.26 5.51
CA ASN A 268 -10.04 -0.69 4.73
C ASN A 268 -8.91 -1.69 4.42
N ILE A 269 -9.27 -2.93 4.08
CA ILE A 269 -8.32 -4.01 3.87
C ILE A 269 -7.62 -3.85 2.52
N VAL A 270 -6.33 -3.51 2.53
CA VAL A 270 -5.51 -3.32 1.32
C VAL A 270 -4.39 -4.35 1.26
N PHE A 271 -4.15 -4.87 0.07
CA PHE A 271 -3.04 -5.78 -0.21
C PHE A 271 -2.32 -5.36 -1.49
N THR A 272 -1.10 -4.85 -1.35
CA THR A 272 -0.34 -4.21 -2.45
C THR A 272 1.10 -4.71 -2.50
N GLN A 273 1.70 -4.70 -3.69
CA GLN A 273 3.12 -5.04 -3.84
C GLN A 273 3.99 -4.03 -3.11
N ALA A 274 4.86 -4.52 -2.23
CA ALA A 274 5.80 -3.74 -1.45
C ALA A 274 7.21 -4.03 -1.93
N TYR A 275 8.06 -3.01 -1.94
CA TYR A 275 9.41 -3.12 -2.43
C TYR A 275 10.33 -3.12 -1.22
N LYS A 276 10.95 -4.28 -0.96
CA LYS A 276 11.84 -4.47 0.18
C LYS A 276 13.10 -3.63 -0.05
N LEU A 277 13.38 -2.68 0.86
CA LEU A 277 14.66 -1.98 0.86
C LEU A 277 15.69 -2.88 1.56
N ASP A 278 16.39 -3.69 0.77
CA ASP A 278 17.52 -4.47 1.25
C ASP A 278 18.77 -3.58 1.38
N TYR A 279 19.19 -3.35 2.62
CA TYR A 279 20.43 -2.64 2.96
C TYR A 279 21.51 -3.65 3.34
N ASP A 280 22.53 -3.80 2.51
CA ASP A 280 23.69 -4.64 2.83
C ASP A 280 24.60 -3.94 3.83
N ARG A 281 24.92 -4.63 4.93
CA ARG A 281 25.78 -4.13 6.01
C ARG A 281 27.26 -4.49 5.80
N ASN A 282 27.60 -5.20 4.73
CA ASN A 282 28.97 -5.68 4.44
C ASN A 282 29.81 -4.69 3.61
N SER A 283 29.41 -3.42 3.51
CA SER A 283 30.31 -2.35 3.07
C SER A 283 31.13 -1.83 4.26
N ASP A 284 32.44 -1.64 4.07
CA ASP A 284 33.36 -1.25 5.15
C ASP A 284 33.09 0.14 5.76
N GLU A 285 32.16 0.93 5.20
CA GLU A 285 31.71 2.20 5.79
C GLU A 285 30.72 2.02 6.96
N ALA A 286 30.20 0.80 7.22
CA ALA A 286 29.07 0.56 8.12
C ALA A 286 29.42 0.36 9.62
N THR A 287 30.65 0.63 10.07
CA THR A 287 31.04 0.46 11.48
C THR A 287 30.53 1.59 12.37
N GLY A 288 29.44 1.35 13.11
CA GLY A 288 29.07 2.13 14.30
C GLY A 288 27.69 2.79 14.30
N GLN A 289 26.92 2.73 13.20
CA GLN A 289 25.57 3.29 13.17
C GLN A 289 24.49 2.25 13.51
N THR A 290 23.58 2.65 14.41
CA THR A 290 22.26 2.04 14.62
C THR A 290 21.23 2.66 13.66
N PRO A 291 20.25 1.91 13.14
CA PRO A 291 19.24 2.46 12.25
C PRO A 291 18.43 3.61 12.89
N ASN A 292 18.16 4.66 12.11
CA ASN A 292 17.16 5.68 12.39
C ASN A 292 16.42 6.09 11.11
N ASP A 293 15.23 6.67 11.23
CA ASP A 293 14.35 7.02 10.10
C ASP A 293 14.80 8.26 9.29
N THR A 294 16.01 8.80 9.55
CA THR A 294 16.54 10.02 8.92
C THR A 294 17.85 9.81 8.13
N ALA A 295 18.32 8.57 7.99
CA ALA A 295 19.52 8.27 7.22
C ALA A 295 19.31 8.47 5.71
N THR A 296 19.97 9.49 5.12
CA THR A 296 19.99 9.72 3.67
C THR A 296 20.76 8.63 2.93
N VAL A 297 20.06 7.89 2.07
CA VAL A 297 20.65 6.78 1.31
C VAL A 297 21.56 7.31 0.20
N LYS A 298 22.87 7.28 0.42
CA LYS A 298 23.86 7.42 -0.66
C LYS A 298 23.74 6.23 -1.63
N PRO A 299 23.60 6.45 -2.95
CA PRO A 299 23.69 5.37 -3.92
C PRO A 299 25.08 4.72 -3.92
N ALA A 300 25.13 3.38 -3.88
CA ALA A 300 26.38 2.65 -4.08
C ALA A 300 26.91 2.86 -5.50
N LYS A 301 28.23 3.06 -5.67
CA LYS A 301 28.86 3.14 -6.99
C LYS A 301 28.78 1.78 -7.70
N THR A 302 27.97 1.71 -8.75
CA THR A 302 27.93 0.55 -9.66
C THR A 302 29.25 0.45 -10.42
N SER A 303 30.07 -0.55 -10.09
CA SER A 303 31.34 -0.82 -10.79
C SER A 303 31.10 -1.50 -12.15
N ALA A 304 30.56 -0.74 -13.10
CA ALA A 304 30.35 -1.15 -14.48
C ALA A 304 31.50 -0.66 -15.37
N THR A 305 32.66 -1.31 -15.31
CA THR A 305 33.77 -1.07 -16.26
C THR A 305 33.45 -1.68 -17.63
N GLY A 306 32.51 -1.08 -18.35
CA GLY A 306 32.07 -1.48 -19.69
C GLY A 306 31.41 -0.32 -20.42
N GLY A 307 32.15 0.33 -21.32
CA GLY A 307 31.69 1.52 -22.04
C GLY A 307 30.67 1.20 -23.14
N VAL A 308 29.38 1.24 -22.81
CA VAL A 308 28.28 1.21 -23.78
C VAL A 308 27.57 2.56 -23.78
N LYS A 309 27.77 3.34 -24.85
CA LYS A 309 27.24 4.71 -24.93
C LYS A 309 25.79 4.72 -25.44
N ASN A 310 24.84 4.54 -24.52
CA ASN A 310 23.41 4.61 -24.82
C ASN A 310 22.94 6.05 -25.10
N VAL A 311 21.94 6.20 -25.95
CA VAL A 311 21.36 7.50 -26.34
C VAL A 311 20.38 8.00 -25.26
N ALA A 312 20.94 8.39 -24.10
CA ALA A 312 20.20 8.90 -22.94
C ALA A 312 20.99 9.95 -22.13
N ASP A 313 22.02 10.55 -22.72
CA ASP A 313 22.99 11.48 -22.09
C ASP A 313 22.41 12.87 -21.69
N THR A 314 21.07 13.02 -21.62
CA THR A 314 20.36 14.26 -21.24
C THR A 314 19.74 14.21 -19.84
N ASN A 315 19.65 13.04 -19.20
CA ASN A 315 19.00 12.88 -17.88
C ASN A 315 19.98 12.80 -16.69
N ALA A 316 21.28 13.06 -16.91
CA ALA A 316 22.33 12.89 -15.91
C ALA A 316 22.31 13.88 -14.72
N SER A 317 21.31 14.78 -14.65
CA SER A 317 21.21 15.87 -13.66
C SER A 317 19.97 15.86 -12.78
N LEU A 318 18.98 14.98 -13.01
CA LEU A 318 17.79 14.90 -12.16
C LEU A 318 18.05 14.03 -10.91
N PRO A 319 17.56 14.41 -9.72
CA PRO A 319 17.74 13.60 -8.51
C PRO A 319 16.86 12.35 -8.53
N GLY A 320 17.34 11.25 -7.95
CA GLY A 320 16.57 10.00 -7.81
C GLY A 320 15.58 9.97 -6.64
N HIS A 321 15.39 11.10 -5.95
CA HIS A 321 14.55 11.28 -4.76
C HIS A 321 14.08 12.74 -4.67
N LEU A 322 13.00 13.01 -3.94
CA LEU A 322 12.58 14.38 -3.62
C LEU A 322 13.64 15.04 -2.73
N VAL A 323 14.10 16.23 -3.11
CA VAL A 323 15.03 17.05 -2.33
C VAL A 323 14.24 18.12 -1.58
N ASN A 324 14.63 18.52 -0.36
CA ASN A 324 13.94 19.56 0.42
C ASN A 324 12.42 19.28 0.60
N GLY A 325 12.07 18.01 0.83
CA GLY A 325 10.67 17.57 1.02
C GLY A 325 10.05 17.96 2.37
N ASP A 326 10.86 18.60 3.20
CA ASP A 326 10.57 19.25 4.48
C ASP A 326 10.52 20.79 4.38
N PHE A 327 10.90 21.36 3.22
CA PHE A 327 10.91 22.80 2.91
C PHE A 327 11.83 23.68 3.79
N GLU A 328 12.68 23.07 4.62
CA GLU A 328 13.59 23.77 5.55
C GLU A 328 14.85 24.37 4.88
N TYR A 329 15.06 24.19 3.57
CA TYR A 329 16.08 24.96 2.85
C TYR A 329 15.60 26.40 2.63
N LEU A 330 16.12 27.31 3.45
CA LEU A 330 15.80 28.74 3.51
C LEU A 330 17.09 29.60 3.47
N PRO A 331 17.01 30.94 3.31
CA PRO A 331 18.17 31.83 3.40
C PRO A 331 18.92 31.70 4.74
N ASP A 332 20.21 32.08 4.78
CA ASP A 332 21.02 32.03 6.02
C ASP A 332 20.36 32.84 7.14
N GLY A 333 19.97 32.19 8.24
CA GLY A 333 19.16 32.76 9.34
C GLY A 333 17.66 32.39 9.30
N GLY A 334 17.22 31.70 8.26
CA GLY A 334 15.88 31.12 8.10
C GLY A 334 14.77 32.18 8.11
N TRP A 335 13.68 31.88 8.81
CA TRP A 335 12.52 32.76 8.97
C TRP A 335 12.83 34.16 9.56
N LYS A 336 13.99 34.35 10.19
CA LYS A 336 14.47 35.69 10.61
C LYS A 336 15.05 36.53 9.48
N THR A 337 15.51 35.90 8.39
CA THR A 337 16.14 36.57 7.24
C THR A 337 15.13 36.87 6.12
N VAL A 338 13.99 36.17 6.11
CA VAL A 338 12.79 36.64 5.38
C VAL A 338 12.06 37.79 6.11
N ASP A 339 12.55 38.14 7.30
CA ASP A 339 12.01 39.15 8.23
C ASP A 339 10.54 38.88 8.60
N ALA A 340 10.26 37.65 9.01
CA ALA A 340 9.02 37.29 9.69
C ALA A 340 9.15 37.59 11.20
N PRO A 341 8.49 38.63 11.74
CA PRO A 341 8.51 38.89 13.18
C PRO A 341 8.07 37.68 14.00
N SER A 342 8.82 37.36 15.06
CA SER A 342 8.63 36.16 15.90
C SER A 342 7.36 36.16 16.78
N TYR A 343 6.37 36.99 16.44
CA TYR A 343 5.05 37.09 17.05
C TYR A 343 3.92 36.91 16.02
N MET A 344 4.24 36.69 14.74
CA MET A 344 3.25 36.39 13.71
C MET A 344 2.64 35.01 13.90
N THR A 345 1.30 34.93 13.89
CA THR A 345 0.55 33.69 14.12
C THR A 345 0.62 32.71 12.94
N ASN A 346 0.93 33.18 11.74
CA ASN A 346 1.38 32.42 10.58
C ASN A 346 2.34 33.35 9.81
N ALA A 347 3.46 32.84 9.32
CA ALA A 347 4.40 33.60 8.51
C ALA A 347 4.54 32.95 7.12
N TYR A 348 4.62 33.74 6.06
CA TYR A 348 4.77 33.24 4.70
C TYR A 348 5.96 33.86 3.98
N THR A 349 6.38 33.25 2.87
CA THR A 349 7.31 33.84 1.89
C THR A 349 7.07 33.16 0.53
N SER A 350 7.43 33.82 -0.56
CA SER A 350 7.41 33.21 -1.89
C SER A 350 8.83 33.18 -2.43
N VAL A 351 9.29 32.02 -2.91
CA VAL A 351 10.63 31.80 -3.46
C VAL A 351 10.52 31.74 -4.98
N ASP A 352 11.32 32.54 -5.68
CA ASP A 352 11.51 32.47 -7.13
C ASP A 352 12.71 31.56 -7.43
N PRO A 353 12.49 30.27 -7.73
CA PRO A 353 13.58 29.31 -7.89
C PRO A 353 14.33 29.48 -9.22
N ASN A 354 13.86 30.34 -10.12
CA ASN A 354 14.48 30.58 -11.42
C ASN A 354 15.49 31.74 -11.34
N ASN A 355 15.17 32.79 -10.59
CA ASN A 355 16.02 33.96 -10.39
C ASN A 355 16.86 33.89 -9.09
N GLY A 356 16.58 32.95 -8.19
CA GLY A 356 17.26 32.86 -6.89
C GLY A 356 16.89 34.01 -5.96
N GLN A 357 15.61 34.37 -5.93
CA GLN A 357 15.07 35.46 -5.12
C GLN A 357 13.98 34.94 -4.18
N TYR A 358 13.66 35.70 -3.14
CA TYR A 358 12.54 35.42 -2.24
C TYR A 358 11.81 36.70 -1.83
N MET A 359 10.58 36.57 -1.35
CA MET A 359 9.79 37.67 -0.82
C MET A 359 10.15 37.91 0.67
N ARG A 360 10.79 39.04 0.95
CA ARG A 360 11.06 39.53 2.32
C ARG A 360 9.93 40.44 2.80
N ASN A 361 9.72 40.51 4.11
CA ASN A 361 8.66 41.29 4.78
C ASN A 361 7.25 40.87 4.33
N ALA A 362 7.07 39.58 4.02
CA ALA A 362 5.81 38.99 3.60
C ALA A 362 4.87 38.86 4.80
N GLN A 363 4.13 39.94 5.08
CA GLN A 363 3.26 40.07 6.24
C GLN A 363 1.83 40.41 5.81
N HIS A 364 0.84 39.64 6.25
CA HIS A 364 -0.58 39.80 5.86
C HIS A 364 -1.20 41.16 6.23
N SER A 365 -0.56 41.95 7.10
CA SER A 365 -1.04 43.27 7.56
C SER A 365 -0.24 44.47 7.04
N ASP A 366 1.06 44.29 6.75
CA ASP A 366 2.01 45.39 6.50
C ASP A 366 2.64 45.30 5.09
N ALA A 367 1.83 44.72 4.20
CA ALA A 367 1.91 44.61 2.75
C ALA A 367 2.86 45.57 1.99
N ASP A 368 2.76 46.88 2.23
CA ASP A 368 3.54 47.91 1.52
C ASP A 368 5.07 47.80 1.77
N LEU A 369 5.50 46.98 2.73
CA LEU A 369 6.91 46.69 3.02
C LEU A 369 7.44 45.46 2.29
N ALA A 370 6.59 44.61 1.71
CA ALA A 370 6.99 43.38 1.05
C ALA A 370 7.85 43.66 -0.19
N SER A 371 8.96 42.93 -0.34
CA SER A 371 9.88 43.13 -1.47
C SER A 371 10.59 41.84 -1.89
N TRP A 372 10.82 41.70 -3.20
CA TRP A 372 11.64 40.63 -3.75
C TRP A 372 13.13 40.95 -3.53
N ALA A 373 13.83 40.08 -2.80
CA ALA A 373 15.25 40.19 -2.49
C ALA A 373 16.04 39.02 -3.07
N ASP A 374 17.30 39.26 -3.45
CA ASP A 374 18.24 38.19 -3.82
C ASP A 374 18.50 37.26 -2.62
N TRP A 375 18.71 35.98 -2.91
CA TRP A 375 19.16 34.96 -1.95
C TRP A 375 20.64 34.65 -2.22
N PRO A 376 21.58 35.24 -1.45
CA PRO A 376 23.01 34.97 -1.64
C PRO A 376 23.31 33.49 -1.40
N GLY A 377 23.95 32.83 -2.36
CA GLY A 377 24.24 31.39 -2.26
C GLY A 377 23.04 30.46 -2.46
N PHE A 378 21.95 30.93 -3.07
CA PHE A 378 20.85 30.06 -3.50
C PHE A 378 21.34 28.94 -4.41
N ASP A 379 20.91 27.73 -4.09
CA ASP A 379 21.21 26.52 -4.83
C ASP A 379 19.90 25.89 -5.30
N GLN A 380 19.59 26.08 -6.58
CA GLN A 380 18.38 25.53 -7.21
C GLN A 380 18.31 23.99 -7.09
N SER A 381 19.45 23.30 -6.96
CA SER A 381 19.49 21.84 -6.76
C SER A 381 19.16 21.41 -5.33
N LYS A 382 19.32 22.32 -4.34
CA LYS A 382 18.86 22.12 -2.96
C LYS A 382 17.40 22.52 -2.78
N PHE A 383 16.93 23.59 -3.42
CA PHE A 383 15.52 23.98 -3.34
C PHE A 383 14.61 23.01 -4.09
N ALA A 384 14.99 22.66 -5.32
CA ALA A 384 14.42 21.66 -6.24
C ALA A 384 12.94 21.80 -6.65
N TRP A 385 12.08 22.39 -5.83
CA TRP A 385 10.66 22.60 -6.11
C TRP A 385 10.41 23.66 -7.19
N LYS A 386 9.33 23.43 -7.95
CA LYS A 386 8.77 24.32 -8.96
C LYS A 386 7.25 24.33 -8.87
N THR A 387 6.62 25.37 -9.39
CA THR A 387 5.16 25.47 -9.56
C THR A 387 4.85 25.92 -10.99
N ASP A 388 3.66 25.61 -11.52
CA ASP A 388 3.21 26.11 -12.82
C ASP A 388 2.34 27.38 -12.72
N GLN A 389 2.24 28.02 -11.56
CA GLN A 389 1.47 29.28 -11.41
C GLN A 389 1.95 30.38 -12.37
N LYS A 390 1.04 31.29 -12.72
CA LYS A 390 1.27 32.44 -13.61
C LYS A 390 1.50 33.73 -12.83
N GLY A 391 0.94 33.81 -11.63
CA GLY A 391 1.12 34.90 -10.69
C GLY A 391 0.67 36.26 -11.21
N GLY A 392 1.12 37.32 -10.55
CA GLY A 392 0.51 38.64 -10.67
C GLY A 392 -0.75 38.80 -9.81
N HIS A 393 -1.04 37.82 -8.94
CA HIS A 393 -2.04 37.86 -7.89
C HIS A 393 -1.47 38.60 -6.66
N ASP A 394 -2.34 39.18 -5.85
CA ASP A 394 -1.93 40.07 -4.75
C ASP A 394 -1.77 39.26 -3.45
N GLN A 395 -0.53 38.95 -3.07
CA GLN A 395 -0.20 38.26 -1.82
C GLN A 395 0.29 39.30 -0.82
N GLY A 396 -0.67 39.99 -0.19
CA GLY A 396 -0.39 41.08 0.75
C GLY A 396 0.33 42.26 0.10
N GLY A 397 -0.31 42.92 -0.87
CA GLY A 397 0.15 44.18 -1.52
C GLY A 397 1.37 44.07 -2.44
N LEU A 398 2.18 43.01 -2.31
CA LEU A 398 3.15 42.62 -3.33
C LEU A 398 2.57 41.50 -4.18
N LYS A 399 2.75 41.64 -5.49
CA LYS A 399 2.38 40.60 -6.44
C LYS A 399 3.35 39.41 -6.37
N ASP A 400 2.77 38.22 -6.36
CA ASP A 400 3.50 36.98 -6.59
C ASP A 400 4.03 36.92 -8.03
N ARG A 401 4.85 35.90 -8.32
CA ARG A 401 5.48 35.70 -9.63
C ARG A 401 5.06 34.37 -10.24
N ALA A 402 5.10 34.31 -11.57
CA ALA A 402 5.07 33.05 -12.29
C ALA A 402 6.16 32.10 -11.74
N GLU A 403 5.79 30.82 -11.59
CA GLU A 403 6.68 29.73 -11.14
C GLU A 403 7.31 29.87 -9.74
N ALA A 404 6.88 30.83 -8.91
CA ALA A 404 7.41 31.05 -7.56
C ALA A 404 6.67 30.22 -6.48
N VAL A 405 7.41 29.42 -5.72
CA VAL A 405 6.86 28.51 -4.70
C VAL A 405 6.60 29.25 -3.39
N GLU A 406 5.36 29.23 -2.93
CA GLU A 406 4.96 29.81 -1.65
C GLU A 406 5.19 28.84 -0.48
N LEU A 407 5.76 29.36 0.61
CA LEU A 407 6.07 28.64 1.85
C LEU A 407 5.37 29.32 3.02
N GLN A 408 4.86 28.52 3.96
CA GLN A 408 4.19 28.91 5.20
C GLN A 408 4.94 28.32 6.40
N GLN A 409 4.97 29.04 7.53
CA GLN A 409 5.38 28.53 8.83
C GLN A 409 4.21 28.55 9.81
N ASP A 410 3.91 27.39 10.41
CA ASP A 410 2.97 27.25 11.52
C ASP A 410 3.59 27.80 12.81
N SER A 411 2.92 28.75 13.49
CA SER A 411 3.43 29.33 14.73
C SER A 411 3.31 28.42 15.97
N ALA A 412 2.54 27.35 15.90
CA ALA A 412 2.32 26.43 17.01
C ALA A 412 3.42 25.36 17.14
N ASP A 413 4.01 24.91 16.02
CA ASP A 413 5.08 23.91 16.01
C ASP A 413 6.37 24.34 15.28
N GLY A 414 6.33 25.42 14.49
CA GLY A 414 7.47 25.98 13.78
C GLY A 414 7.85 25.29 12.47
N ASN A 415 7.09 24.28 12.02
CA ASN A 415 7.37 23.55 10.77
C ASN A 415 7.11 24.42 9.53
N THR A 416 7.94 24.27 8.51
CA THR A 416 7.70 24.84 7.17
C THR A 416 6.83 23.90 6.31
N TYR A 417 5.91 24.50 5.55
CA TYR A 417 5.04 23.83 4.58
C TYR A 417 5.07 24.62 3.27
N ALA A 418 4.82 23.98 2.12
CA ALA A 418 4.51 24.71 0.87
C ALA A 418 3.01 24.83 0.66
N GLU A 419 2.58 26.00 0.19
CA GLU A 419 1.18 26.26 -0.16
C GLU A 419 0.94 26.09 -1.66
N MET A 420 -0.20 25.50 -2.03
CA MET A 420 -0.70 25.53 -3.39
C MET A 420 -1.58 26.78 -3.54
N VAL A 421 -1.03 27.83 -4.17
CA VAL A 421 -1.61 29.18 -4.24
C VAL A 421 -3.09 29.16 -4.65
N ALA A 422 -3.97 29.43 -3.68
CA ALA A 422 -5.42 29.30 -3.83
C ALA A 422 -6.05 30.25 -4.87
N SER A 423 -5.31 31.28 -5.31
CA SER A 423 -5.77 32.26 -6.30
C SER A 423 -5.79 31.73 -7.75
N GLU A 424 -5.13 30.60 -8.02
CA GLU A 424 -5.11 29.92 -9.33
C GLU A 424 -5.50 28.43 -9.22
N THR A 425 -6.76 28.10 -9.53
CA THR A 425 -7.23 26.71 -9.52
C THR A 425 -6.52 25.83 -10.55
N GLY A 426 -6.14 24.62 -10.13
CA GLY A 426 -5.53 23.61 -11.03
C GLY A 426 -4.02 23.77 -11.25
N ARG A 427 -3.33 24.50 -10.36
CA ARG A 427 -1.86 24.56 -10.32
C ARG A 427 -1.25 23.37 -9.60
N THR A 428 0.03 23.12 -9.91
CA THR A 428 0.80 21.97 -9.44
C THR A 428 2.14 22.43 -8.88
N ILE A 429 2.47 22.05 -7.65
CA ILE A 429 3.85 22.06 -7.13
C ILE A 429 4.52 20.71 -7.43
N TYR A 430 5.74 20.72 -7.97
CA TYR A 430 6.40 19.51 -8.50
C TYR A 430 7.93 19.52 -8.44
N GLN A 431 8.51 18.33 -8.59
CA GLN A 431 9.93 18.11 -8.90
C GLN A 431 10.04 17.07 -10.03
N ASN A 432 11.02 17.24 -10.92
CA ASN A 432 11.34 16.25 -11.95
C ASN A 432 12.42 15.31 -11.42
N LEU A 433 12.13 14.01 -11.34
CA LEU A 433 13.02 12.99 -10.78
C LEU A 433 13.59 12.04 -11.85
N ALA A 434 14.83 11.60 -11.65
CA ALA A 434 15.42 10.50 -12.42
C ALA A 434 14.76 9.17 -12.00
N THR A 435 13.80 8.72 -12.81
CA THR A 435 13.07 7.46 -12.56
C THR A 435 13.62 6.31 -13.42
N ILE A 436 13.60 5.11 -12.84
CA ILE A 436 14.00 3.86 -13.51
C ILE A 436 12.72 3.16 -13.98
N PRO A 437 12.56 2.85 -15.29
CA PRO A 437 11.37 2.15 -15.80
C PRO A 437 11.14 0.82 -15.09
N GLY A 438 9.95 0.64 -14.53
CA GLY A 438 9.57 -0.57 -13.77
C GLY A 438 9.84 -0.52 -12.26
N THR A 439 10.50 0.54 -11.75
CA THR A 439 10.70 0.74 -10.30
C THR A 439 9.50 1.47 -9.69
N LEU A 440 8.97 0.97 -8.56
CA LEU A 440 7.98 1.70 -7.76
C LEU A 440 8.67 2.74 -6.87
N TYR A 441 8.14 3.96 -6.87
CA TYR A 441 8.58 5.05 -6.01
C TYR A 441 7.54 5.29 -4.90
N LYS A 442 7.95 5.22 -3.63
CA LYS A 442 7.07 5.55 -2.50
C LYS A 442 7.15 7.04 -2.18
N ILE A 443 6.12 7.77 -2.58
CA ILE A 443 5.88 9.14 -2.12
C ILE A 443 5.23 9.08 -0.72
N ARG A 444 5.52 10.07 0.13
CA ARG A 444 4.77 10.36 1.36
C ARG A 444 4.42 11.84 1.33
N LEU A 445 3.18 12.18 1.67
CA LEU A 445 2.70 13.56 1.76
C LEU A 445 2.07 13.76 3.15
N LYS A 446 2.30 14.94 3.74
CA LYS A 446 1.41 15.54 4.73
C LYS A 446 0.73 16.72 4.05
N HIS A 447 -0.56 16.91 4.27
CA HIS A 447 -1.27 18.12 3.89
C HIS A 447 -2.29 18.48 4.97
N ALA A 448 -2.66 19.75 5.03
CA ALA A 448 -3.71 20.29 5.89
C ALA A 448 -4.34 21.48 5.15
N SER A 449 -5.56 21.85 5.51
CA SER A 449 -6.19 23.09 5.04
C SER A 449 -5.63 24.28 5.82
N LEU A 450 -5.38 25.42 5.16
CA LEU A 450 -4.70 26.57 5.79
C LEU A 450 -5.56 27.22 6.90
N CYS A 451 -6.89 27.14 6.77
CA CYS A 451 -7.81 27.68 7.75
C CYS A 451 -8.83 26.64 8.24
N LYS A 452 -9.15 26.67 9.54
CA LYS A 452 -10.04 25.72 10.22
C LYS A 452 -11.51 25.72 9.76
N ASP A 453 -11.92 26.72 8.97
CA ASP A 453 -13.32 26.95 8.60
C ASP A 453 -13.65 26.51 7.16
N ASN A 454 -12.64 26.11 6.38
CA ASN A 454 -12.80 25.52 5.05
C ASN A 454 -12.05 24.18 4.98
N VAL A 455 -12.46 23.30 4.08
CA VAL A 455 -11.72 22.10 3.72
C VAL A 455 -11.27 22.26 2.28
N ASP A 456 -9.99 22.57 2.11
CA ASP A 456 -9.32 22.69 0.82
C ASP A 456 -9.23 21.31 0.13
N GLN A 457 -9.42 21.25 -1.19
CA GLN A 457 -9.59 20.02 -1.99
C GLN A 457 -8.56 19.88 -3.11
#